data_AF-A0A2L2Z6D5-F1
#
_entry.id   AF-A0A2L2Z6D5-F1
#
_cell.length_a   1.000
_cell.length_b   1.000
_cell.length_c   1.000
_cell.angle_alpha   90.00
_cell.angle_beta   90.00
_cell.angle_gamma   90.00
#
_symmetry.space_group_name_H-M   'P 1'
#
loop_
_entity.id
_entity.type
_entity.pdbx_description
1 polymer ?
#
loop_
_entity_poly.entity_id
_entity_poly.type
_entity_poly.pdbx_seq_one_letter_code
_entity_poly.pdbx_strand_id
1 'polypeptide(L)' 'WRYHEDDVEGLAAITSATVANNSKEMSAISDFPPPKDLPNYLSHKKVYEMINKYVNNFDVLRHMNFNYEVIR' A
#
# COMPACT_ATOMS: atom_id res chain seq x y z
N TRP A 1 1.82 -4.25 2.57
CA TRP A 1 2.71 -3.26 1.91
C TRP A 1 3.45 -2.36 2.89
N ARG A 2 2.83 -1.97 4.01
CA ARG A 2 3.57 -1.43 5.15
C ARG A 2 4.42 -2.55 5.76
N TYR A 3 5.74 -2.41 5.67
CA TYR A 3 6.68 -3.37 6.26
C TYR A 3 6.85 -3.07 7.75
N HIS A 4 7.01 -4.13 8.53
CA HIS A 4 7.33 -4.12 9.95
C HIS A 4 8.53 -5.05 10.16
N GLU A 5 9.45 -4.68 11.06
CA GLU A 5 10.60 -5.53 11.40
C GLU A 5 10.17 -6.74 12.24
N ASP A 6 9.18 -6.54 13.11
CA ASP A 6 8.58 -7.57 13.94
C ASP A 6 7.34 -8.19 13.29
N ASP A 7 7.09 -9.47 13.58
CA ASP A 7 5.83 -10.14 13.26
C ASP A 7 4.73 -9.63 14.20
N VAL A 8 3.72 -8.99 13.62
CA VAL A 8 2.56 -8.46 14.36
C VAL A 8 1.37 -9.39 14.15
N GLU A 9 0.85 -9.94 15.24
CA GLU A 9 -0.34 -10.80 15.19
C GLU A 9 -1.52 -10.10 14.51
N GLY A 10 -2.21 -10.83 13.63
CA GLY A 10 -3.32 -10.29 12.83
C GLY A 10 -2.91 -9.45 11.62
N LEU A 11 -1.61 -9.17 11.39
CA LEU A 11 -1.12 -8.45 10.22
C LEU A 11 -0.32 -9.37 9.29
N ALA A 12 -0.47 -9.19 7.98
CA ALA A 12 0.33 -9.90 6.99
C ALA A 12 1.79 -9.41 6.99
N ALA A 13 2.73 -10.34 7.06
CA ALA A 13 4.17 -10.07 7.01
C ALA A 13 4.72 -10.06 5.59
N ILE A 14 5.74 -9.24 5.35
CA ILE A 14 6.54 -9.18 4.11
C ILE A 14 8.01 -8.96 4.48
N THR A 15 8.94 -9.29 3.58
CA THR A 15 10.37 -9.00 3.80
C THR A 15 10.74 -7.59 3.33
N SER A 16 11.84 -7.04 3.86
CA SER A 16 12.35 -5.71 3.51
C SER A 16 12.74 -5.56 2.03
N ALA A 17 13.05 -6.67 1.35
CA ALA A 17 13.42 -6.71 -0.06
C ALA A 17 12.22 -6.96 -0.99
N THR A 18 10.99 -6.98 -0.47
CA THR A 18 9.80 -7.31 -1.26
C THR A 18 9.57 -6.31 -2.40
N VAL A 19 9.41 -6.84 -3.62
CA VAL A 19 9.04 -6.12 -4.84
C VAL A 19 7.76 -6.72 -5.41
N ALA A 20 6.86 -5.87 -5.89
CA ALA A 20 5.62 -6.29 -6.54
C ALA A 20 5.91 -7.10 -7.80
N ASN A 21 5.16 -8.19 -7.99
CA ASN A 21 5.27 -9.05 -9.16
C ASN A 21 4.45 -8.55 -10.36
N ASN A 22 3.53 -7.61 -10.14
CA ASN A 22 2.73 -6.97 -11.17
C ASN A 22 3.30 -5.59 -11.53
N SER A 23 3.15 -5.20 -12.80
CA SER A 23 3.54 -3.86 -13.28
C SER A 23 2.66 -2.78 -12.65
N LYS A 24 3.23 -1.60 -12.39
CA LYS A 24 2.54 -0.41 -11.89
C LYS A 24 1.32 -0.05 -12.74
N GLU A 25 1.39 -0.26 -14.06
CA GLU A 25 0.30 0.01 -15.00
C GLU A 25 -0.83 -1.00 -14.86
N MET A 26 -0.51 -2.27 -14.57
CA MET A 26 -1.49 -3.35 -14.40
C MET A 26 -2.14 -3.33 -13.02
N SER A 27 -1.45 -2.80 -12.02
CA SER A 27 -1.94 -2.63 -10.64
C SER A 27 -2.47 -1.22 -10.37
N ALA A 28 -2.55 -0.36 -11.38
CA ALA A 28 -2.98 1.02 -11.22
C ALA A 28 -4.44 1.10 -10.75
N ILE A 29 -4.71 2.04 -9.87
CA ILE A 29 -6.10 2.46 -9.61
C ILE A 29 -6.49 3.35 -10.81
N SER A 30 -7.62 3.05 -11.45
CA SER A 30 -7.97 3.60 -12.77
C SER A 30 -8.06 5.13 -12.83
N ASP A 31 -8.41 5.79 -11.73
CA ASP A 31 -8.50 7.25 -11.59
C ASP A 31 -7.30 7.86 -10.85
N PHE A 32 -6.29 7.06 -10.52
CA PHE A 32 -5.10 7.49 -9.80
C PHE A 32 -3.85 6.74 -10.33
N PRO A 33 -3.44 7.02 -11.57
CA PRO A 33 -2.34 6.31 -12.21
C PRO A 33 -1.00 6.60 -11.50
N PRO A 34 -0.07 5.64 -11.50
CA PRO A 34 1.25 5.83 -10.91
C PRO A 34 2.09 6.84 -11.72
N PRO A 35 3.02 7.57 -11.08
CA PRO A 35 3.95 8.45 -11.78
C PRO A 35 4.78 7.72 -12.85
N LYS A 36 5.01 8.39 -13.99
CA LYS A 36 5.68 7.82 -15.17
C LYS A 36 7.14 7.43 -14.90
N ASP A 37 7.82 8.17 -14.03
CA ASP A 37 9.22 8.02 -13.65
C ASP A 37 9.49 6.85 -12.70
N LEU A 38 8.45 6.27 -12.08
CA LEU A 38 8.62 5.08 -11.23
C LEU A 38 8.96 3.83 -12.06
N PRO A 39 9.71 2.86 -11.50
CA PRO A 39 9.94 1.59 -12.17
C PRO A 39 8.63 0.80 -12.34
N ASN A 40 8.57 -0.08 -13.34
CA ASN A 40 7.38 -0.90 -13.58
C ASN A 40 7.06 -1.80 -12.39
N TYR A 41 8.06 -2.37 -11.72
CA TYR A 41 7.88 -3.22 -10.55
C TYR A 41 8.32 -2.44 -9.30
N LEU A 42 7.36 -2.19 -8.41
CA LEU A 42 7.55 -1.30 -7.28
C LEU A 42 8.00 -2.07 -6.04
N SER A 43 8.96 -1.50 -5.30
CA SER A 43 9.26 -2.00 -3.95
C SER A 43 8.05 -1.81 -3.03
N HIS A 44 7.97 -2.60 -1.96
CA HIS A 44 6.87 -2.50 -1.01
C HIS A 44 6.68 -1.08 -0.45
N LYS A 45 7.79 -0.34 -0.24
CA LYS A 45 7.79 1.05 0.22
C LYS A 45 7.07 1.97 -0.77
N LYS A 46 7.33 1.79 -2.07
CA LYS A 46 6.71 2.60 -3.12
C LYS A 46 5.24 2.25 -3.32
N VAL A 47 4.87 0.98 -3.24
CA VAL A 47 3.44 0.60 -3.26
C VAL A 47 2.70 1.25 -2.07
N TYR A 48 3.27 1.18 -0.86
CA TYR A 48 2.67 1.81 0.31
C TYR A 48 2.57 3.34 0.19
N GLU A 49 3.59 4.00 -0.35
CA GLU A 49 3.55 5.45 -0.63
C GLU A 49 2.42 5.82 -1.59
N MET A 50 2.22 5.05 -2.66
CA MET A 50 1.12 5.30 -3.62
C MET A 50 -0.25 5.12 -2.97
N ILE A 51 -0.44 4.07 -2.16
CA ILE A 51 -1.69 3.86 -1.41
C ILE A 51 -1.96 5.05 -0.49
N ASN A 52 -0.96 5.53 0.26
CA ASN A 52 -1.13 6.70 1.12
C ASN A 52 -1.47 7.97 0.33
N LYS A 53 -0.85 8.20 -0.83
CA LYS A 53 -1.20 9.33 -1.71
C LYS A 53 -2.64 9.26 -2.19
N TYR A 54 -3.09 8.08 -2.61
CA TYR A 54 -4.49 7.85 -3.01
C TYR A 54 -5.45 8.17 -1.86
N VAL A 55 -5.24 7.55 -0.69
CA VAL A 55 -6.10 7.72 0.48
C VAL A 55 -6.17 9.19 0.92
N ASN A 56 -5.07 9.93 0.85
CA ASN A 56 -5.05 11.37 1.13
C ASN A 56 -5.75 12.19 0.05
N ASN A 57 -5.53 11.90 -1.23
CA ASN A 57 -6.11 12.64 -2.36
C ASN A 57 -7.65 12.58 -2.35
N PHE A 58 -8.21 11.42 -2.01
CA PHE A 58 -9.65 11.21 -1.97
C PHE A 58 -10.24 11.36 -0.56
N ASP A 59 -9.44 11.81 0.41
CA ASP A 59 -9.82 12.03 1.80
C ASP A 59 -10.56 10.81 2.40
N VAL A 60 -9.99 9.62 2.15
CA VAL A 60 -10.53 8.34 2.63
C VAL A 60 -10.25 8.16 4.11
N LEU A 61 -9.16 8.78 4.62
CA LEU A 61 -8.77 8.69 6.03
C LEU A 61 -9.88 9.12 7.00
N ARG A 62 -10.72 10.10 6.63
CA ARG A 62 -11.81 10.59 7.49
C ARG A 62 -12.85 9.53 7.86
N HIS A 63 -12.91 8.44 7.09
CA HIS A 63 -13.87 7.35 7.29
C HIS A 63 -13.24 6.14 8.00
N MET A 64 -11.95 6.17 8.33
CA MET A 64 -11.25 5.06 8.94
C MET A 64 -11.11 5.24 10.45
N ASN A 65 -11.41 4.19 11.21
CA ASN A 65 -11.10 4.11 12.64
C ASN A 65 -9.96 3.13 12.85
N PHE A 66 -8.79 3.63 13.25
CA PHE A 66 -7.60 2.81 13.51
C PHE A 66 -7.61 2.26 14.94
N ASN A 67 -6.92 1.13 15.15
CA ASN A 67 -6.84 0.43 16.44
C ASN A 67 -8.18 -0.14 16.94
N TYR A 68 -9.09 -0.43 16.02
CA TYR A 68 -10.32 -1.17 16.29
C TYR A 68 -10.25 -2.51 15.56
N GLU A 69 -10.48 -3.60 16.31
CA GLU A 69 -10.67 -4.94 15.77
C GLU A 69 -12.16 -5.23 15.64
N VAL A 70 -12.60 -5.74 14.49
CA VAL A 70 -13.99 -6.11 14.26
C VAL A 70 -14.20 -7.53 14.76
N ILE A 71 -14.79 -7.66 15.94
CA ILE A 71 -15.27 -8.93 16.50
C ILE A 71 -16.71 -9.17 16.05
N ARG A 72 -17.01 -10.39 15.58
CA ARG A 72 -18.33 -10.76 15.02
C ARG A 72 -19.42 -10.86 16.08
#